data_AF-A0A442HT00-F1
#
_entry.id   AF-A0A442HT00-F1
#
_cell.length_a   1.000
_cell.length_b   1.000
_cell.length_c   1.000
_cell.angle_alpha   90.00
_cell.angle_beta   90.00
_cell.angle_gamma   90.00
#
_symmetry.space_group_name_H-M   'P 1'
#
loop_
_entity.id
_entity.type
_entity.pdbx_description
1 polymer ?
#
loop_
_entity_poly.entity_id
_entity_poly.type
_entity_poly.pdbx_seq_one_letter_code
_entity_poly.pdbx_strand_id
1 'polypeptide(L)'
;DSYTTEAKEAARDADLIIVSVPVGSSGEVAAEIAPALKKGAILTDVGSTKASVIAQIEPHVPEGVHFIPGHPLAGTEKSGPDAGFADLFDNRWCIFTPLP
;
A
#
# COMPACT_ATOMS: atom_id res chain seq x y z
N ASP A 1 -17.08 10.31 -3.52
CA ASP A 1 -15.74 9.82 -3.86
C ASP A 1 -14.94 10.92 -4.53
N SER A 2 -13.62 10.93 -4.31
CA SER A 2 -12.69 11.89 -4.89
C SER A 2 -11.40 11.17 -5.27
N TYR A 3 -10.72 11.65 -6.31
CA TYR A 3 -9.39 11.20 -6.68
C TYR A 3 -8.49 12.42 -6.88
N THR A 4 -7.18 12.21 -6.78
CA THR A 4 -6.14 13.19 -7.08
C THR A 4 -5.00 12.50 -7.82
N THR A 5 -4.23 13.27 -8.57
CA THR A 5 -3.03 12.81 -9.26
C THR A 5 -1.76 12.93 -8.41
N GLU A 6 -1.87 13.47 -7.19
CA GLU A 6 -0.75 13.60 -6.25
C GLU A 6 -0.96 12.65 -5.06
N ALA A 7 -0.09 11.66 -4.90
CA ALA A 7 -0.25 10.64 -3.86
C ALA A 7 -0.12 11.26 -2.46
N LYS A 8 0.74 12.28 -2.32
CA LYS A 8 0.89 13.04 -1.07
C LYS A 8 -0.42 13.68 -0.61
N GLU A 9 -1.18 14.29 -1.52
CA GLU A 9 -2.46 14.90 -1.17
C GLU A 9 -3.52 13.83 -0.84
N ALA A 10 -3.50 12.68 -1.52
CA ALA A 10 -4.36 11.54 -1.18
C ALA A 10 -4.07 10.97 0.22
N ALA A 11 -2.81 11.00 0.65
CA ALA A 11 -2.37 10.46 1.94
C ALA A 11 -2.63 11.41 3.13
N ARG A 12 -2.89 12.69 2.87
CA ARG A 12 -3.12 13.70 3.91
C ARG A 12 -4.29 13.31 4.81
N ASP A 13 -4.06 13.29 6.12
CA ASP A 13 -5.04 12.95 7.16
C ASP A 13 -5.64 11.53 7.10
N ALA A 14 -5.16 10.65 6.22
CA ALA A 14 -5.66 9.29 6.07
C ALA A 14 -5.33 8.41 7.29
N ASP A 15 -6.32 7.65 7.79
CA ASP A 15 -6.10 6.61 8.81
C ASP A 15 -5.48 5.34 8.23
N LEU A 16 -5.79 5.03 6.97
CA LEU A 16 -5.33 3.85 6.25
C LEU A 16 -4.86 4.24 4.86
N ILE A 17 -3.65 3.81 4.50
CA ILE A 17 -3.07 3.99 3.19
C ILE A 17 -2.74 2.60 2.63
N ILE A 18 -3.24 2.31 1.43
CA ILE A 18 -2.99 1.05 0.71
C ILE A 18 -2.21 1.37 -0.56
N VAL A 19 -0.95 0.95 -0.63
CA VAL A 19 -0.09 1.13 -1.80
C VAL A 19 -0.31 -0.04 -2.77
N SER A 20 -0.99 0.25 -3.89
CA SER A 20 -1.35 -0.73 -4.93
C SER A 20 -0.67 -0.47 -6.28
N VAL A 21 0.65 -0.32 -6.24
CA VAL A 21 1.50 -0.12 -7.43
C VAL A 21 2.35 -1.35 -7.71
N PRO A 22 2.98 -1.48 -8.91
CA PRO A 22 3.98 -2.50 -9.16
C PRO A 22 5.11 -2.44 -8.11
N VAL A 23 5.62 -3.60 -7.68
CA VAL A 23 6.58 -3.69 -6.57
C VAL A 23 7.83 -2.82 -6.72
N GLY A 24 8.26 -2.55 -7.96
CA GLY A 24 9.42 -1.70 -8.26
C GLY A 24 9.18 -0.20 -8.06
N SER A 25 7.93 0.24 -7.91
CA SER A 25 7.55 1.64 -7.67
C SER A 25 7.23 1.93 -6.19
N SER A 26 7.37 0.92 -5.32
CA SER A 26 6.93 1.03 -3.92
C SER A 26 7.72 2.08 -3.13
N GLY A 27 9.05 2.13 -3.32
CA GLY A 27 9.91 3.11 -2.64
C GLY A 27 9.64 4.54 -3.06
N GLU A 28 9.41 4.79 -4.36
CA GLU A 28 9.09 6.12 -4.88
C GLU A 28 7.78 6.65 -4.29
N VAL A 29 6.73 5.82 -4.24
CA VAL A 29 5.45 6.18 -3.62
C VAL A 29 5.63 6.42 -2.13
N ALA A 30 6.36 5.56 -1.42
CA ALA A 30 6.60 5.74 0.01
C ALA A 30 7.32 7.05 0.33
N ALA A 31 8.34 7.41 -0.46
CA ALA A 31 9.05 8.67 -0.33
C ALA A 31 8.15 9.89 -0.59
N GLU A 32 7.25 9.80 -1.59
CA GLU A 32 6.31 10.87 -1.92
C GLU A 32 5.29 11.13 -0.80
N ILE A 33 4.71 10.06 -0.24
CA ILE A 33 3.64 10.18 0.76
C ILE A 33 4.15 10.41 2.18
N ALA A 34 5.40 10.04 2.50
CA ALA A 34 5.95 10.10 3.85
C ALA A 34 5.71 11.44 4.59
N PRO A 35 5.86 12.62 3.96
CA PRO A 35 5.63 13.90 4.64
C PRO A 35 4.16 14.19 4.99
N ALA A 36 3.20 13.41 4.46
CA ALA A 36 1.78 13.59 4.68
C ALA A 36 1.17 12.55 5.65
N LEU A 37 1.91 11.50 6.00
CA LEU A 37 1.41 10.45 6.88
C LEU A 37 1.26 10.97 8.32
N LYS A 38 0.05 10.87 8.87
CA LYS A 38 -0.22 11.26 10.26
C LYS A 38 0.24 10.19 11.24
N LYS A 39 0.62 10.60 12.46
CA LYS A 39 0.88 9.68 13.56
C LYS A 39 -0.34 8.79 13.82
N GLY A 40 -0.11 7.48 13.97
CA GLY A 40 -1.14 6.47 14.16
C GLY A 40 -1.74 5.93 12.86
N ALA A 41 -1.39 6.48 11.69
CA ALA A 41 -1.84 5.93 10.41
C ALA A 41 -1.31 4.50 10.19
N ILE A 42 -2.10 3.69 9.49
CA ILE A 42 -1.69 2.37 9.02
C ILE A 42 -1.28 2.50 7.56
N LEU A 43 -0.05 2.08 7.25
CA LEU A 43 0.45 1.92 5.90
C LEU A 43 0.50 0.43 5.56
N THR A 44 -0.05 0.04 4.42
CA THR A 44 0.04 -1.32 3.89
C THR A 44 0.29 -1.31 2.38
N ASP A 45 0.65 -2.46 1.83
CA ASP A 45 0.87 -2.69 0.41
C ASP A 45 0.15 -3.97 -0.05
N VAL A 46 0.17 -4.23 -1.35
CA VAL A 46 -0.40 -5.45 -1.96
C VAL A 46 0.60 -6.21 -2.84
N GLY A 47 1.88 -5.86 -2.76
CA GLY A 47 2.93 -6.36 -3.65
C GLY A 47 3.19 -7.86 -3.51
N SER A 48 3.56 -8.52 -4.60
CA SER A 48 3.75 -9.97 -4.62
C SER A 48 5.01 -10.46 -3.87
N THR A 49 5.97 -9.57 -3.63
CA THR A 49 7.25 -9.84 -2.97
C THR A 49 7.41 -8.97 -1.73
N LYS A 50 7.64 -9.56 -0.56
CA LYS A 50 7.58 -8.80 0.70
C LYS A 50 8.91 -8.26 1.17
N ALA A 51 9.99 -9.04 1.08
CA ALA A 51 11.33 -8.58 1.48
C ALA A 51 11.77 -7.33 0.69
N SER A 52 11.55 -7.32 -0.63
CA SER A 52 11.88 -6.18 -1.49
C SER A 52 11.02 -4.95 -1.23
N VAL A 53 9.72 -5.14 -0.96
CA VAL A 53 8.81 -4.02 -0.65
C VAL A 53 9.13 -3.44 0.73
N ILE A 54 9.38 -4.28 1.74
CA ILE A 54 9.79 -3.84 3.07
C ILE A 54 11.05 -2.99 2.97
N ALA A 55 12.10 -3.50 2.31
CA ALA A 55 13.36 -2.78 2.14
C ALA A 55 13.23 -1.43 1.41
N GLN A 56 12.21 -1.27 0.57
CA GLN A 56 11.95 -0.02 -0.16
C GLN A 56 11.09 0.96 0.64
N ILE A 57 10.08 0.48 1.37
CA ILE A 57 9.11 1.34 2.06
C ILE A 57 9.61 1.73 3.45
N GLU A 58 10.12 0.77 4.22
CA GLU A 58 10.51 0.95 5.63
C GLU A 58 11.40 2.19 5.87
N PRO A 59 12.41 2.51 5.04
CA PRO A 59 13.25 3.70 5.24
C PRO A 59 12.50 5.04 5.18
N HIS A 60 11.29 5.06 4.62
CA HIS A 60 10.47 6.26 4.47
C HIS A 60 9.34 6.35 5.49
N VAL A 61 9.10 5.32 6.29
CA VAL A 61 7.99 5.29 7.25
C VAL A 61 8.31 6.20 8.44
N PRO A 62 7.51 7.27 8.68
CA PRO A 62 7.73 8.17 9.81
C PRO A 62 7.47 7.48 11.15
N GLU A 63 8.11 7.99 12.21
CA GLU A 63 7.87 7.51 13.57
C GLU A 63 6.38 7.60 13.94
N GLY A 64 5.84 6.51 14.50
CA GLY A 64 4.46 6.42 14.93
C GLY A 64 3.46 6.09 13.81
N VAL A 65 3.91 5.84 12.58
CA VAL A 65 3.11 5.18 11.53
C VAL A 65 3.29 3.67 11.63
N HIS A 66 2.20 2.91 11.46
CA HIS A 66 2.20 1.46 11.55
C HIS A 66 2.31 0.84 10.16
N PHE A 67 3.48 0.35 9.78
CA PHE A 67 3.67 -0.34 8.51
C PHE A 67 3.37 -1.84 8.64
N ILE A 68 2.35 -2.31 7.93
CA ILE A 68 1.86 -3.69 7.95
C ILE A 68 1.84 -4.21 6.50
N PRO A 69 2.96 -4.73 5.97
CA PRO A 69 3.03 -5.21 4.59
C PRO A 69 2.03 -6.35 4.33
N GLY A 70 1.41 -6.34 3.15
CA GLY A 70 0.31 -7.23 2.78
C GLY A 70 0.48 -7.86 1.40
N HIS A 71 -0.13 -9.02 1.18
CA HIS A 71 -0.21 -9.66 -0.14
C HIS A 71 -1.52 -10.44 -0.26
N PRO A 72 -2.55 -9.87 -0.92
CA PRO A 72 -3.73 -10.64 -1.30
C PRO A 72 -3.34 -11.65 -2.39
N LEU A 73 -3.59 -12.93 -2.14
CA LEU A 73 -3.42 -14.01 -3.13
C LEU A 73 -4.66 -14.09 -4.02
N ALA A 74 -4.89 -13.01 -4.75
CA ALA A 74 -6.00 -12.82 -5.66
C ALA A 74 -5.59 -11.90 -6.81
N GLY A 75 -6.07 -12.18 -8.01
CA GLY A 75 -5.79 -11.39 -9.20
C GLY A 75 -6.39 -12.03 -10.45
N THR A 76 -6.43 -11.25 -11.52
CA THR A 76 -6.79 -11.73 -12.86
C THR A 76 -5.68 -11.38 -13.83
N GLU A 77 -5.77 -11.87 -15.06
CA GLU A 77 -4.88 -11.46 -16.15
C GLU A 77 -5.14 -10.03 -16.65
N LYS A 78 -6.24 -9.40 -16.21
CA LYS A 78 -6.62 -8.04 -16.58
C LYS A 78 -6.12 -7.02 -15.56
N SER A 79 -5.75 -5.85 -16.07
CA SER A 79 -5.19 -4.75 -15.29
C SER A 79 -6.01 -3.47 -15.48
N GLY A 80 -5.83 -2.52 -14.57
CA GLY A 80 -6.49 -1.22 -14.62
C GLY A 80 -7.81 -1.18 -13.84
N PRO A 81 -8.35 0.03 -13.61
CA PRO A 81 -9.51 0.24 -12.75
C PRO A 81 -10.76 -0.49 -13.24
N ASP A 82 -10.97 -0.60 -14.55
CA ASP A 82 -12.13 -1.29 -15.14
C ASP A 82 -12.12 -2.81 -14.92
N ALA A 83 -10.97 -3.39 -14.53
CA ALA A 83 -10.85 -4.81 -14.22
C ALA A 83 -11.17 -5.12 -12.74
N GLY A 84 -11.36 -4.10 -11.90
CA GLY A 84 -11.68 -4.27 -10.48
C GLY A 84 -13.13 -4.69 -10.25
N PHE A 85 -13.35 -5.58 -9.28
CA PHE A 85 -14.67 -6.00 -8.83
C PHE A 85 -14.63 -6.37 -7.34
N ALA A 86 -15.77 -6.21 -6.66
CA ALA A 86 -15.83 -6.22 -5.19
C ALA A 86 -15.51 -7.61 -4.57
N ASP A 87 -15.90 -8.68 -5.24
CA ASP A 87 -15.75 -10.07 -4.81
C ASP A 87 -14.39 -10.70 -5.17
N LEU A 88 -13.44 -9.91 -5.70
CA LEU A 88 -12.12 -10.40 -6.11
C LEU A 88 -11.38 -11.17 -4.99
N PHE A 89 -11.58 -10.75 -3.74
CA PHE A 89 -10.85 -11.28 -2.59
C PHE A 89 -11.65 -12.35 -1.80
N ASP A 90 -12.87 -12.69 -2.22
CA ASP A 90 -13.74 -13.61 -1.49
C ASP A 90 -13.15 -15.03 -1.45
N ASN A 91 -13.07 -15.59 -0.24
CA ASN A 91 -12.45 -16.91 0.02
C ASN A 91 -11.02 -17.03 -0.53
N ARG A 92 -10.28 -15.91 -0.57
CA ARG A 92 -8.85 -15.88 -0.92
C ARG A 92 -7.99 -15.63 0.32
N TRP A 93 -6.75 -16.09 0.26
CA TRP A 93 -5.77 -15.81 1.29
C TRP A 93 -5.26 -14.38 1.16
N CYS A 94 -5.00 -13.74 2.29
CA CYS A 94 -4.18 -12.53 2.34
C CYS A 94 -3.09 -12.75 3.39
N ILE A 95 -1.84 -12.52 3.00
CA ILE A 95 -0.68 -12.71 3.86
C ILE A 95 -0.25 -11.36 4.39
N PHE A 96 -0.11 -11.24 5.72
CA PHE A 96 0.49 -10.08 6.36
C PHE A 96 1.86 -10.45 6.94
N THR A 97 2.83 -9.54 6.80
CA THR A 97 4.18 -9.71 7.37
C THR A 97 4.55 -8.48 8.21
N PRO A 98 3.89 -8.23 9.37
CA PRO A 98 4.18 -7.08 10.22
C PRO A 98 5.64 -7.04 10.64
N LEU A 99 6.21 -5.84 10.76
CA LEU A 99 7.56 -5.65 11.27
C LEU A 99 7.57 -5.77 12.81
N PRO A 100 8.70 -6.20 13.42
CA PRO A 100 8.84 -6.32 14.87
C PRO A 100 8.61 -5.03 15.66
#